data_AF-A0A1V6IG53-F1
#
_entry.id   AF-A0A1V6IG53-F1
#
_cell.length_a   1.000
_cell.length_b   1.000
_cell.length_c   1.000
_cell.angle_alpha   90.00
_cell.angle_beta   90.00
_cell.angle_gamma   90.00
#
_symmetry.space_group_name_H-M   'P 1'
#
loop_
_entity.id
_entity.type
_entity.pdbx_description
1 polymer ?
#
loop_
_entity_poly.entity_id
_entity_poly.type
_entity_poly.pdbx_seq_one_letter_code
_entity_poly.pdbx_strand_id
1 'polypeptide(L)'
;MTIDEKVNDDYTLTFITQENFEKHVNELIDKYYEILSDYDLKRFNSNLIDPIKLSIDKYLLDRTWKEIIDTEINRQRDKTITNALGDFHQNIFKYIDRCEVPKTGFDIIYTNEAGQKIYVELKN
;
A
#
# COMPACT_ATOMS: atom_id res chain seq x y z
N MET A 1 -35.90 10.39 -2.24
CA MET A 1 -35.71 8.94 -2.00
C MET A 1 -34.70 8.84 -0.89
N THR A 2 -35.20 8.80 0.34
CA THR A 2 -34.41 8.79 1.57
C THR A 2 -33.82 7.40 1.71
N ILE A 3 -32.50 7.28 1.62
CA ILE A 3 -31.81 6.05 1.96
C ILE A 3 -31.61 6.11 3.47
N ASP A 4 -32.66 5.74 4.21
CA ASP A 4 -32.53 5.27 5.58
C ASP A 4 -31.88 3.89 5.53
N GLU A 5 -30.56 3.83 5.34
CA GLU A 5 -29.79 2.65 5.74
C GLU A 5 -29.53 2.78 7.23
N LYS A 6 -30.37 2.10 8.02
CA LYS A 6 -30.00 1.67 9.36
C LYS A 6 -28.74 0.83 9.25
N VAL A 7 -27.58 1.45 9.47
CA VAL A 7 -26.34 0.71 9.76
C VAL A 7 -26.59 -0.02 11.06
N ASN A 8 -26.78 -1.34 10.95
CA ASN A 8 -26.83 -2.22 12.10
C ASN A 8 -25.38 -2.36 12.58
N ASP A 9 -24.97 -1.47 13.48
CA ASP A 9 -23.60 -1.32 13.99
C ASP A 9 -23.22 -2.50 14.90
N ASP A 10 -23.07 -3.69 14.31
CA ASP A 10 -22.46 -4.84 14.98
C ASP A 10 -20.95 -4.82 14.66
N TYR A 11 -20.30 -3.73 15.06
CA TYR A 11 -18.86 -3.60 14.90
C TYR A 11 -18.15 -4.56 15.85
N THR A 12 -17.55 -5.62 15.29
CA THR A 12 -17.05 -6.76 16.08
C THR A 12 -15.56 -6.72 16.40
N LEU A 13 -14.80 -5.74 15.88
CA LEU A 13 -13.36 -5.69 16.11
C LEU A 13 -13.07 -5.09 17.47
N THR A 14 -12.36 -5.84 18.31
CA THR A 14 -12.05 -5.44 19.69
C THR A 14 -10.72 -4.70 19.84
N PHE A 15 -9.83 -4.84 18.85
CA PHE A 15 -8.47 -4.27 18.90
C PHE A 15 -8.36 -2.90 18.24
N ILE A 16 -9.36 -2.44 17.50
CA ILE A 16 -9.36 -1.14 16.82
C ILE A 16 -10.77 -0.58 16.87
N THR A 17 -10.94 0.71 17.17
CA THR A 17 -12.27 1.35 17.15
C THR A 17 -12.73 1.54 15.71
N GLN A 18 -14.05 1.56 15.49
CA GLN A 18 -14.62 1.78 14.15
C GLN A 18 -14.11 3.06 13.50
N GLU A 19 -14.10 4.18 14.24
CA GLU A 19 -13.56 5.45 13.77
C GLU A 19 -12.10 5.34 13.30
N ASN A 20 -11.25 4.65 14.07
CA ASN A 20 -9.85 4.46 13.69
C ASN A 20 -9.70 3.54 12.47
N PHE A 21 -10.53 2.50 12.37
CA PHE A 21 -10.53 1.61 11.22
C PHE A 21 -10.98 2.33 9.95
N GLU A 22 -12.08 3.09 10.02
CA GLU A 22 -12.57 3.93 8.92
C GLU A 22 -11.51 4.95 8.48
N LYS A 23 -10.85 5.61 9.44
CA LYS A 23 -9.73 6.51 9.14
C LYS A 23 -8.59 5.77 8.43
N HIS A 24 -8.20 4.60 8.93
CA HIS A 24 -7.13 3.78 8.34
C HIS A 24 -7.45 3.34 6.91
N VAL A 25 -8.71 3.00 6.63
CA VAL A 25 -9.21 2.69 5.29
C VAL A 25 -9.24 3.93 4.40
N ASN A 26 -9.70 5.07 4.90
CA ASN A 26 -9.72 6.32 4.15
C ASN A 26 -8.31 6.76 3.73
N GLU A 27 -7.31 6.64 4.61
CA GLU A 27 -5.91 6.93 4.27
C GLU A 27 -5.40 6.05 3.12
N LEU A 28 -5.83 4.78 3.04
CA LEU A 28 -5.50 3.91 1.91
C LEU A 28 -6.20 4.36 0.63
N ILE A 29 -7.49 4.69 0.70
CA ILE A 29 -8.28 5.17 -0.45
C ILE A 29 -7.70 6.48 -1.00
N ASP A 30 -7.30 7.41 -0.14
CA ASP A 30 -6.67 8.67 -0.53
C ASP A 30 -5.34 8.42 -1.26
N LYS A 31 -4.49 7.52 -0.74
CA LYS A 31 -3.26 7.09 -1.45
C LYS A 31 -3.58 6.52 -2.84
N TYR A 32 -4.66 5.75 -3.00
CA TYR A 32 -5.07 5.26 -4.30
C TYR A 32 -5.45 6.41 -5.24
N TYR A 33 -6.25 7.38 -4.78
CA TYR A 33 -6.59 8.55 -5.59
C TYR A 33 -5.35 9.36 -5.98
N GLU A 34 -4.36 9.52 -5.11
CA GLU A 34 -3.08 10.18 -5.44
C GLU A 34 -2.26 9.43 -6.49
N ILE A 35 -2.24 8.09 -6.44
CA ILE A 35 -1.54 7.25 -7.42
C ILE A 35 -2.27 7.25 -8.77
N LEU A 36 -3.60 7.38 -8.75
CA LEU A 36 -4.43 7.37 -9.96
C LEU A 36 -4.52 8.74 -10.64
N SER A 37 -4.47 9.84 -9.88
CA SER A 37 -4.74 11.19 -10.37
C SER A 37 -3.57 11.83 -11.11
N ASP A 38 -2.32 11.39 -10.88
CA ASP A 38 -1.16 12.16 -11.32
C ASP A 38 -0.03 11.26 -11.85
N TYR A 39 -0.08 10.98 -13.15
CA TYR A 39 1.01 10.32 -13.86
C TYR A 39 1.43 11.09 -15.10
N ASP A 40 2.13 12.20 -14.86
CA ASP A 40 2.88 12.96 -15.87
C ASP A 40 4.17 12.19 -16.26
N LEU A 41 4.59 12.30 -17.53
CA LEU A 41 5.88 11.79 -18.04
C LEU A 41 7.08 12.24 -17.17
N LYS A 42 6.95 13.34 -16.44
CA LYS A 42 7.93 13.77 -15.44
C LYS A 42 8.09 12.79 -14.28
N ARG A 43 6.97 12.26 -13.76
CA ARG A 43 6.96 11.29 -12.65
C ARG A 43 7.51 9.94 -13.11
N PHE A 44 7.23 9.55 -14.36
CA PHE A 44 7.89 8.42 -15.03
C PHE A 44 9.41 8.57 -14.99
N ASN A 45 9.92 9.68 -15.52
CA ASN A 45 11.35 9.94 -15.65
C ASN A 45 12.07 10.19 -14.31
N SER A 46 11.33 10.51 -13.24
CA SER A 46 11.92 10.60 -11.89
C SER A 46 12.22 9.24 -11.26
N ASN A 47 11.55 8.18 -11.72
CA ASN A 47 11.83 6.83 -11.28
C ASN A 47 13.05 6.26 -12.02
N LEU A 48 13.82 5.41 -11.35
CA LEU A 48 14.92 4.70 -12.00
C LEU A 48 14.36 3.76 -13.07
N ILE A 49 14.58 4.11 -14.33
CA ILE A 49 14.19 3.33 -15.51
C ILE A 49 15.43 2.65 -16.07
N ASP A 50 15.32 1.37 -16.43
CA ASP A 50 16.37 0.64 -17.14
C ASP A 50 16.14 0.72 -18.67
N PRO A 51 16.91 1.55 -19.40
CA PRO A 51 16.74 1.68 -20.85
C PRO A 51 17.13 0.42 -21.62
N ILE A 52 17.99 -0.43 -21.06
CA ILE A 52 18.38 -1.71 -21.69
C ILE A 52 17.17 -2.64 -21.66
N LYS A 53 16.50 -2.76 -20.51
CA LYS A 53 15.25 -3.53 -20.39
C LYS A 53 14.19 -3.05 -21.37
N LEU A 54 13.91 -1.74 -21.41
CA LEU A 54 12.88 -1.21 -22.31
C LEU A 54 13.20 -1.47 -23.78
N SER A 55 14.48 -1.37 -24.16
CA SER A 55 14.92 -1.69 -25.52
C SER A 55 14.68 -3.16 -25.86
N ILE A 56 15.07 -4.06 -24.96
CA ILE A 56 14.86 -5.51 -25.13
C ILE A 56 13.37 -5.83 -25.23
N ASP A 57 12.54 -5.32 -24.31
CA ASP A 57 11.09 -5.54 -24.31
C ASP A 57 10.46 -5.04 -25.61
N LYS A 58 10.89 -3.87 -26.10
CA LYS A 58 10.41 -3.31 -27.37
C LYS A 58 10.70 -4.24 -28.56
N TYR A 59 11.94 -4.73 -28.67
CA TYR A 59 12.34 -5.60 -29.78
C TYR A 59 11.74 -7.01 -29.69
N LEU A 60 11.67 -7.59 -28.49
CA LEU A 60 11.15 -8.95 -28.30
C LEU A 60 9.63 -9.02 -28.42
N LEU A 61 8.91 -7.99 -27.94
CA LEU A 61 7.45 -7.96 -27.95
C LEU A 61 6.88 -7.33 -29.23
N ASP A 62 7.74 -6.86 -30.14
CA ASP A 62 7.38 -6.10 -31.35
C ASP A 62 6.38 -4.96 -31.08
N ARG A 63 6.64 -4.20 -30.00
CA ARG A 63 5.79 -3.10 -29.56
C ARG A 63 6.37 -1.73 -29.90
N THR A 64 5.52 -0.72 -29.90
CA THR A 64 5.94 0.68 -30.00
C THR A 64 6.56 1.16 -28.68
N TRP A 65 7.37 2.21 -28.74
CA TRP A 65 7.90 2.84 -27.54
C TRP A 65 6.79 3.34 -26.61
N LYS A 66 5.68 3.83 -27.17
CA LYS A 66 4.52 4.28 -26.40
C LYS A 66 3.95 3.15 -25.56
N GLU A 67 3.71 1.98 -26.15
CA GLU A 67 3.16 0.83 -25.43
C GLU A 67 4.10 0.29 -24.34
N ILE A 68 5.41 0.28 -24.60
CA ILE A 68 6.42 -0.14 -23.62
C ILE A 68 6.46 0.84 -22.44
N ILE A 69 6.44 2.14 -22.72
CA ILE A 69 6.38 3.19 -21.68
C ILE A 69 5.08 3.04 -20.87
N ASP A 70 3.92 2.96 -21.54
CA ASP A 70 2.63 2.83 -20.85
C ASP A 70 2.57 1.55 -19.98
N THR A 71 3.19 0.45 -20.42
CA THR A 71 3.31 -0.79 -19.63
C THR A 71 4.18 -0.59 -18.39
N GLU A 72 5.35 0.02 -18.54
CA GLU A 72 6.25 0.29 -17.41
C GLU A 72 5.65 1.29 -16.41
N ILE A 73 4.89 2.27 -16.90
CA ILE A 73 4.09 3.19 -16.07
C ILE A 73 3.12 2.41 -15.18
N ASN A 74 2.30 1.55 -15.78
CA ASN A 74 1.33 0.75 -15.03
C ASN A 74 2.03 -0.17 -14.03
N ARG A 75 3.14 -0.79 -14.41
CA ARG A 75 3.96 -1.61 -13.49
C ARG A 75 4.46 -0.83 -12.28
N GLN A 76 4.88 0.42 -12.47
CA GLN A 76 5.32 1.29 -11.36
C GLN A 76 4.14 1.69 -10.45
N ARG A 77 2.95 1.93 -11.02
CA ARG A 77 1.72 2.20 -10.26
C ARG A 77 1.32 0.99 -9.43
N ASP A 78 1.29 -0.19 -10.02
CA ASP A 78 0.96 -1.44 -9.34
C ASP A 78 1.93 -1.71 -8.18
N LYS A 79 3.24 -1.46 -8.39
CA LYS A 79 4.23 -1.53 -7.31
C LYS A 79 3.94 -0.55 -6.17
N THR A 80 3.59 0.68 -6.49
CA THR A 80 3.29 1.72 -5.49
C THR A 80 2.01 1.39 -4.71
N ILE A 81 0.99 0.88 -5.40
CA ILE A 81 -0.26 0.38 -4.80
C ILE A 81 0.03 -0.78 -3.86
N THR A 82 0.83 -1.76 -4.30
CA THR A 82 1.23 -2.91 -3.48
C THR A 82 1.97 -2.47 -2.22
N ASN A 83 2.88 -1.49 -2.33
CA ASN A 83 3.55 -0.91 -1.17
C ASN A 83 2.56 -0.22 -0.22
N ALA A 84 1.59 0.55 -0.74
CA ALA A 84 0.58 1.22 0.07
C ALA A 84 -0.32 0.22 0.83
N LEU A 85 -0.67 -0.91 0.20
CA LEU A 85 -1.38 -2.01 0.87
C LEU A 85 -0.51 -2.66 1.95
N GLY A 86 0.78 -2.85 1.67
CA GLY A 86 1.73 -3.34 2.66
C GLY A 86 1.80 -2.43 3.89
N ASP A 87 1.91 -1.11 3.67
CA ASP A 87 1.85 -0.11 4.74
C ASP A 87 0.55 -0.21 5.52
N PHE A 88 -0.59 -0.39 4.84
CA PHE A 88 -1.90 -0.54 5.48
C PHE A 88 -1.92 -1.77 6.40
N HIS A 89 -1.46 -2.92 5.92
CA HIS A 89 -1.40 -4.16 6.71
C HIS A 89 -0.42 -4.06 7.88
N GLN A 90 0.71 -3.38 7.71
CA GLN A 90 1.67 -3.17 8.79
C GLN A 90 1.12 -2.21 9.86
N ASN A 91 0.57 -1.07 9.44
CA ASN A 91 0.14 -0.02 10.37
C ASN A 91 -1.11 -0.38 11.18
N ILE A 92 -1.91 -1.36 10.75
CA ILE A 92 -3.04 -1.85 11.56
C ILE A 92 -2.58 -2.42 12.92
N PHE A 93 -1.33 -2.90 13.01
CA PHE A 93 -0.77 -3.42 14.25
C PHE A 93 -0.52 -2.33 15.31
N LYS A 94 -0.52 -1.04 14.95
CA LYS A 94 -0.46 0.06 15.92
C LYS A 94 -1.65 0.08 16.89
N TYR A 95 -2.77 -0.52 16.49
CA TYR A 95 -3.97 -0.62 17.29
C TYR A 95 -4.00 -1.88 18.16
N ILE A 96 -3.17 -2.88 17.85
CA ILE A 96 -3.10 -4.13 18.61
C ILE A 96 -2.24 -3.90 19.85
N ASP A 97 -2.77 -4.28 21.02
CA ASP A 97 -2.06 -4.16 22.29
C ASP A 97 -0.69 -4.86 22.24
N ARG A 98 0.32 -4.21 22.83
CA ARG A 98 1.72 -4.68 22.90
C ARG A 98 2.44 -4.82 21.56
N CYS A 99 1.88 -4.33 20.46
CA CYS A 99 2.55 -4.23 19.17
C CYS A 99 3.10 -2.82 18.95
N GLU A 100 4.32 -2.75 18.41
CA GLU A 100 4.97 -1.52 17.95
C GLU A 100 5.31 -1.67 16.47
N VAL A 101 5.03 -0.63 15.68
CA VAL A 101 5.45 -0.53 14.28
C VAL A 101 6.61 0.48 14.21
N PRO A 102 7.87 0.02 14.17
CA PRO A 102 9.02 0.91 14.20
C PRO A 102 9.21 1.62 12.85
N LYS A 103 9.99 2.71 12.85
CA LYS A 103 10.29 3.45 11.61
C LYS A 103 11.31 2.74 10.70
N THR A 104 12.14 1.87 11.27
CA THR A 104 13.21 1.16 10.57
C THR A 104 13.43 -0.22 11.20
N GLY A 105 13.91 -1.17 10.41
CA GLY A 105 14.18 -2.54 10.86
C GLY A 105 13.04 -3.49 10.51
N PHE A 106 12.53 -4.21 11.51
CA PHE A 106 11.43 -5.15 11.37
C PHE A 106 10.09 -4.44 11.20
N ASP A 107 9.08 -5.13 10.68
CA ASP A 107 7.79 -4.52 10.41
C ASP A 107 6.97 -4.31 11.68
N ILE A 108 7.03 -5.28 12.60
CA ILE A 108 6.31 -5.26 13.89
C ILE A 108 7.22 -5.80 14.99
N ILE A 109 7.14 -5.19 16.17
CA ILE A 109 7.74 -5.66 17.41
C ILE A 109 6.62 -5.93 18.41
N TYR A 110 6.43 -7.17 18.82
CA TYR A 110 5.50 -7.52 19.90
C TYR A 110 6.27 -7.74 21.20
N THR A 111 5.79 -7.18 22.31
CA THR A 111 6.39 -7.38 23.64
C THR A 111 5.40 -8.05 24.59
N ASN A 112 5.66 -9.29 25.01
CA ASN A 112 4.75 -9.98 25.92
C ASN A 112 4.80 -9.41 27.36
N GLU A 113 3.91 -9.90 28.24
CA GLU A 113 3.84 -9.45 29.64
C GLU A 113 5.13 -9.65 30.45
N ALA A 114 5.93 -10.65 30.08
CA ALA A 114 7.23 -10.93 30.68
C ALA A 114 8.37 -10.07 30.10
N GLY A 115 8.08 -9.18 29.14
CA GLY A 115 9.06 -8.32 28.49
C GLY A 115 9.85 -8.97 27.35
N GLN A 116 9.49 -10.19 26.91
CA GLN A 116 10.13 -10.84 25.77
C GLN A 116 9.63 -10.24 24.47
N LYS A 117 10.55 -10.02 23.52
CA LYS A 117 10.26 -9.40 22.23
C LYS A 117 10.21 -10.42 21.10
N ILE A 118 9.19 -10.30 20.25
CA ILE A 118 9.06 -11.01 18.98
C ILE A 118 9.19 -9.97 17.87
N TYR A 119 10.14 -10.20 16.97
CA TYR A 119 10.38 -9.36 15.80
C TYR A 119 9.76 -10.05 14.58
N VAL A 120 8.84 -9.36 13.91
CA VAL A 120 8.06 -9.90 12.80
C VAL A 120 8.43 -9.17 11.53
N GLU A 121 8.63 -9.94 10.46
CA GLU A 121 8.74 -9.43 9.11
C GLU A 121 7.57 -9.98 8.29
N LEU A 122 6.77 -9.09 7.74
CA LEU A 122 5.62 -9.39 6.92
C LEU A 122 6.08 -9.63 5.47
N LYS A 123 5.46 -10.61 4.81
CA LYS A 123 5.62 -10.83 3.37
C LYS A 123 4.28 -10.51 2.73
N ASN A 124 4.28 -9.46 1.90
CA ASN A 124 3.17 -9.08 1.03
C ASN A 124 3.34 -9.71 -0.35
#